data_AF-A0A344UQW4-F1
#
_entry.id   AF-A0A344UQW4-F1
#
_cell.length_a   1.000
_cell.length_b   1.000
_cell.length_c   1.000
_cell.angle_alpha   90.00
_cell.angle_beta   90.00
_cell.angle_gamma   90.00
#
_symmetry.space_group_name_H-M   'P 1'
#
loop_
_entity.id
_entity.type
_entity.pdbx_description
1 polymer ?
#
loop_
_entity_poly.entity_id
_entity_poly.type
_entity_poly.pdbx_seq_one_letter_code
_entity_poly.pdbx_strand_id
1 'polypeptide(L)' 'MATIAEQSQQLAAERGCDPYDILNEEAAEIPIGSDGLVLLDHFQGNRTPYSDSRSRGVSWACR' A
#
# COMPACT_ATOMS: atom_id res chain seq x y z
N MET A 1 -1.22 13.01 15.17
CA MET A 1 -0.38 12.66 14.01
C MET A 1 -1.35 12.09 12.98
N ALA A 2 -1.61 12.82 11.89
CA ALA A 2 -2.58 12.38 10.88
C ALA A 2 -2.00 11.21 10.09
N THR A 3 -2.82 10.22 9.80
CA THR A 3 -2.47 9.04 9.01
C THR A 3 -2.43 9.39 7.52
N ILE A 4 -1.74 8.57 6.72
CA ILE A 4 -1.68 8.75 5.25
C ILE A 4 -3.08 8.77 4.62
N ALA A 5 -4.02 8.01 5.20
CA ALA A 5 -5.39 7.93 4.73
C ALA A 5 -6.12 9.26 4.95
N GLU A 6 -6.01 9.84 6.15
CA GLU A 6 -6.62 11.13 6.48
C GLU A 6 -6.03 12.26 5.61
N GLN A 7 -4.72 12.23 5.38
CA GLN A 7 -4.03 13.21 4.52
C GLN A 7 -4.50 13.12 3.07
N SER A 8 -4.57 11.91 2.51
CA SER A 8 -5.01 11.67 1.13
C SER A 8 -6.47 12.07 0.93
N GLN A 9 -7.34 11.75 1.90
CA GLN A 9 -8.75 12.14 1.87
C GLN A 9 -8.95 13.65 1.91
N GLN A 10 -8.18 14.36 2.75
CA GLN A 10 -8.25 15.81 2.85
C GLN A 10 -7.79 16.47 1.55
N LEU A 11 -6.65 16.05 1.00
CA LEU A 11 -6.12 16.61 -0.24
C LEU A 11 -7.03 16.31 -1.44
N ALA A 12 -7.61 15.13 -1.49
CA ALA A 12 -8.58 14.74 -2.52
C ALA A 12 -9.86 15.58 -2.44
N ALA A 13 -10.36 15.87 -1.23
CA ALA A 13 -11.50 16.77 -1.02
C ALA A 13 -11.21 18.20 -1.49
N GLU A 14 -9.99 18.70 -1.27
CA GLU A 14 -9.55 20.03 -1.74
C GLU A 14 -9.42 20.09 -3.26
N ARG A 15 -8.93 19.03 -3.89
CA ARG A 15 -8.73 18.95 -5.35
C ARG A 15 -9.97 18.47 -6.12
N GLY A 16 -10.98 17.94 -5.44
CA GLY A 16 -12.18 17.36 -6.05
C GLY A 16 -11.91 16.08 -6.85
N CYS A 17 -10.95 15.27 -6.43
CA CYS A 17 -10.55 14.00 -7.06
C CYS A 17 -10.71 12.82 -6.09
N ASP A 18 -10.40 11.60 -6.54
CA ASP A 18 -10.44 10.43 -5.66
C ASP A 18 -9.15 10.36 -4.81
N PRO A 19 -9.21 9.98 -3.51
CA PRO A 19 -8.03 9.78 -2.68
C PRO A 19 -7.00 8.81 -3.27
N TYR A 20 -7.43 7.84 -4.09
CA TYR A 20 -6.52 6.94 -4.79
C TYR A 20 -5.72 7.65 -5.90
N ASP A 21 -6.24 8.73 -6.49
CA ASP A 21 -5.49 9.51 -7.48
C ASP A 21 -4.27 10.17 -6.84
N ILE A 22 -4.45 10.73 -5.63
CA ILE A 22 -3.36 11.29 -4.82
C ILE A 22 -2.31 10.22 -4.50
N LEU A 23 -2.75 9.06 -4.00
CA LEU A 23 -1.84 7.96 -3.67
C LEU A 23 -1.09 7.43 -4.91
N ASN A 24 -1.73 7.43 -6.08
CA ASN A 24 -1.08 7.04 -7.33
C ASN A 24 -0.04 8.07 -7.79
N GLU A 25 -0.32 9.38 -7.66
CA GLU A 25 0.64 10.44 -7.95
C GLU A 25 1.90 10.30 -7.07
N GLU A 26 1.72 10.12 -5.75
CA GLU A 26 2.82 9.93 -4.80
C GLU A 26 3.61 8.64 -5.09
N ALA A 27 2.92 7.54 -5.39
CA ALA A 27 3.57 6.27 -5.71
C ALA A 27 4.37 6.31 -7.03
N ALA A 28 3.98 7.15 -7.98
CA ALA A 28 4.64 7.27 -9.28
C ALA A 28 6.05 7.90 -9.18
N GLU A 29 6.34 8.67 -8.14
CA GLU A 29 7.66 9.25 -7.89
C GLU A 29 8.69 8.23 -7.37
N ILE A 30 8.22 7.08 -6.88
CA ILE A 30 9.08 6.05 -6.29
C ILE A 30 9.79 5.27 -7.40
N PRO A 31 11.14 5.14 -7.35
CA PRO A 31 11.86 4.35 -8.32
C PRO A 31 11.48 2.86 -8.24
N ILE A 32 11.70 2.14 -9.33
CA ILE A 32 11.47 0.69 -9.39
C ILE A 32 12.19 0.01 -8.22
N GLY A 33 11.45 -0.85 -7.51
CA GLY A 33 11.93 -1.54 -6.31
C GLY A 33 11.29 -1.05 -5.00
N SER A 34 10.32 -0.15 -5.06
CA SER A 34 9.51 0.28 -3.90
C SER A 34 10.36 0.75 -2.72
N ASP A 35 11.50 1.40 -3.02
CA ASP A 35 12.52 1.82 -2.06
C ASP A 35 13.00 0.71 -1.10
N GLY A 36 13.05 -0.54 -1.58
CA GLY A 36 13.47 -1.69 -0.77
C GLY A 36 12.38 -2.29 0.12
N LEU A 37 11.12 -1.87 -0.04
CA LEU A 37 9.97 -2.48 0.61
C LEU A 37 9.54 -3.76 -0.12
N VAL A 38 9.41 -4.84 0.63
CA VAL A 38 8.87 -6.13 0.18
C VAL A 38 7.59 -6.41 0.94
N LEU A 39 6.53 -6.78 0.22
CA LEU A 39 5.23 -7.10 0.78
C LEU A 39 4.82 -8.54 0.41
N LEU A 40 4.42 -9.30 1.41
CA LEU A 40 3.69 -10.56 1.27
C LEU A 40 2.20 -10.29 1.46
N ASP A 41 1.41 -10.58 0.43
CA ASP A 41 -0.01 -10.26 0.30
C ASP A 41 -0.96 -11.23 1.02
N HIS A 42 -0.42 -12.14 1.83
CA HIS A 42 -1.16 -13.20 2.52
C HIS A 42 -1.94 -12.71 3.76
N PHE A 43 -2.49 -11.50 3.73
CA PHE A 43 -3.21 -10.91 4.87
C PHE A 43 -4.43 -11.74 5.31
N GLN A 44 -5.09 -12.39 4.35
CA GLN A 44 -6.24 -13.28 4.60
C GLN A 44 -5.88 -14.76 4.36
N GLY A 45 -4.62 -15.13 4.55
CA GLY A 45 -4.09 -16.43 4.11
C GLY A 45 -3.78 -16.45 2.61
N ASN A 46 -3.29 -17.60 2.13
CA ASN A 46 -3.02 -17.82 0.72
C ASN A 46 -4.01 -18.82 0.16
N ARG A 47 -4.80 -18.41 -0.84
CA ARG A 47 -5.71 -19.34 -1.53
C ARG A 47 -4.97 -20.20 -2.55
N THR A 48 -4.15 -19.59 -3.38
CA THR A 48 -3.37 -20.24 -4.44
C THR A 48 -2.00 -19.59 -4.48
N PRO A 49 -0.88 -20.33 -4.60
CA PRO A 49 -0.76 -21.78 -4.83
C PRO A 49 -0.77 -22.65 -3.56
N TYR A 50 -0.60 -22.07 -2.37
CA TYR A 50 -0.32 -22.82 -1.14
C TYR A 50 -1.58 -23.32 -0.42
N SER A 51 -2.75 -22.74 -0.70
CA SER A 51 -4.02 -23.11 -0.04
C SER A 51 -3.92 -23.16 1.49
N ASP A 52 -3.18 -22.20 2.07
CA ASP A 52 -2.89 -22.13 3.49
C ASP A 52 -3.58 -20.93 4.12
N SER A 53 -4.64 -21.20 4.89
CA SER A 53 -5.38 -20.20 5.68
C SER A 53 -4.59 -19.66 6.88
N ARG A 54 -3.50 -20.32 7.27
CA ARG A 54 -2.61 -19.88 8.35
C ARG A 54 -1.51 -18.94 7.87
N SER A 55 -1.34 -18.77 6.57
CA SER A 55 -0.40 -17.79 6.04
C SER A 55 -0.77 -16.37 6.48
N ARG A 56 0.23 -15.50 6.66
CA ARG A 56 0.07 -14.14 7.18
C ARG A 56 0.81 -13.16 6.29
N GLY A 57 0.24 -11.97 6.15
CA GLY A 57 0.90 -10.87 5.46
C GLY A 57 2.12 -10.40 6.23
N VAL A 58 3.14 -9.96 5.50
CA VAL A 58 4.40 -9.44 6.05
C VAL A 58 4.79 -8.24 5.21
N SER A 59 5.13 -7.14 5.85
CA SER A 59 5.87 -6.04 5.24
C SER A 59 7.29 -6.05 5.80
N TRP A 60 8.27 -5.97 4.91
CA TRP A 60 9.69 -5.94 5.28
C TRP A 60 10.41 -4.85 4.51
N ALA A 61 11.18 -4.03 5.22
CA ALA A 61 12.03 -3.01 4.62
C ALA A 61 13.49 -3.48 4.68
N CYS A 62 14.14 -3.53 3.52
CA CYS A 62 15.54 -3.97 3.36
C CYS A 62 16.56 -2.81 3.44
N ARG A 63 16.09 -1.58 3.68
CA ARG A 63 16.89 -0.37 3.64
C ARG A 63 17.06 0.26 5.01
#